data_AF-A0AAV2B0W3-F1
#
_entry.id   AF-A0AAV2B0W3-F1
#
_cell.length_a   1.000
_cell.length_b   1.000
_cell.length_c   1.000
_cell.angle_alpha   90.00
_cell.angle_beta   90.00
_cell.angle_gamma   90.00
#
_symmetry.space_group_name_H-M   'P 1'
#
loop_
_entity.id
_entity.type
_entity.pdbx_description
1 polymer ?
#
loop_
_entity_poly.entity_id
_entity_poly.type
_entity_poly.pdbx_seq_one_letter_code
_entity_poly.pdbx_strand_id
1 'polypeptide(L)'
;MFWSRLVYVCSLSKIIRIFCTMESSSGLKCSQSPEDKLPSQVSTQPWIRLHSPKKCEYLSSISRSASTRNEQTKNNDSIDISKIGKWLLFNNIRKRNTAGLTQHDEAWQAVRELVSNDVLFSAKCSTVWKGPYAGKSSTRKGVICCYTPDYSDKQDVKRVADSIRNTVHYPMDMYYKADVDTYAGKYSKFGDTAVSMYKHTIKNAMYERDPTDKKKWNLLDV
;
A
#
# COMPACT_ATOMS: atom_id res chain seq x y z
N MET A 1 49.15 -20.85 -11.40
CA MET A 1 49.16 -21.65 -10.15
C MET A 1 49.04 -20.70 -8.96
N PHE A 2 48.18 -21.06 -8.02
CA PHE A 2 48.01 -20.54 -6.66
C PHE A 2 47.35 -19.18 -6.40
N TRP A 3 46.20 -19.30 -5.75
CA TRP A 3 45.35 -18.31 -5.12
C TRP A 3 45.98 -17.74 -3.83
N SER A 4 45.58 -16.52 -3.46
CA SER A 4 45.47 -16.13 -2.04
C SER A 4 44.24 -15.25 -1.79
N ARG A 5 43.52 -15.62 -0.74
CA ARG A 5 42.18 -15.22 -0.31
C ARG A 5 42.12 -13.80 0.28
N LEU A 6 41.02 -13.11 -0.01
CA LEU A 6 40.46 -12.03 0.82
C LEU A 6 39.56 -12.67 1.90
N VAL A 7 39.75 -12.30 3.17
CA VAL A 7 38.77 -12.54 4.24
C VAL A 7 38.23 -11.17 4.63
N TYR A 8 36.98 -10.88 4.29
CA TYR A 8 36.21 -9.82 4.93
C TYR A 8 35.04 -10.45 5.66
N VAL A 9 35.01 -10.21 6.97
CA VAL A 9 33.93 -10.57 7.87
C VAL A 9 32.71 -9.70 7.52
N CYS A 10 31.66 -10.34 7.01
CA CYS A 10 30.35 -9.70 6.80
C CYS A 10 29.57 -9.72 8.11
N SER A 11 29.36 -8.55 8.71
CA SER A 11 28.34 -8.35 9.75
C SER A 11 27.00 -8.04 9.07
N LEU A 12 26.00 -8.88 9.38
CA LEU A 12 24.64 -8.80 8.87
C LEU A 12 23.96 -7.50 9.27
N SER A 13 23.29 -6.86 8.30
CA SER A 13 21.89 -6.40 8.36
C SER A 13 21.68 -5.26 7.38
N LYS A 14 21.26 -5.61 6.17
CA LYS A 14 20.50 -4.76 5.22
C LYS A 14 20.27 -5.57 3.96
N ILE A 15 19.09 -6.18 3.85
CA ILE A 15 18.59 -6.68 2.56
C ILE A 15 18.26 -5.44 1.73
N ILE A 16 19.27 -4.90 1.05
CA ILE A 16 19.09 -4.00 -0.08
C ILE A 16 18.99 -4.93 -1.29
N ARG A 17 17.80 -5.05 -1.88
CA ARG A 17 17.66 -5.64 -3.22
C ARG A 17 18.31 -4.68 -4.21
N ILE A 18 19.61 -4.80 -4.42
CA ILE A 18 20.33 -4.14 -5.51
C ILE A 18 20.09 -4.95 -6.77
N PHE A 19 19.22 -4.46 -7.66
CA PHE A 19 19.22 -4.90 -9.05
C PHE A 19 20.39 -4.21 -9.76
N CYS A 20 21.54 -4.89 -9.83
CA CYS A 20 22.63 -4.49 -10.72
C CYS A 20 22.39 -5.10 -12.11
N THR A 21 21.91 -4.31 -13.06
CA THR A 21 22.05 -4.64 -14.48
C THR A 21 23.46 -4.30 -14.92
N MET A 22 24.20 -5.30 -15.43
CA MET A 22 25.50 -5.09 -16.06
C MET A 22 25.32 -4.34 -17.38
N GLU A 23 25.86 -3.14 -17.49
CA GLU A 23 26.32 -2.57 -18.76
C GLU A 23 27.44 -1.55 -18.52
N SER A 24 28.27 -1.38 -19.53
CA SER A 24 29.69 -1.02 -19.50
C SER A 24 30.08 0.35 -18.90
N SER A 25 31.17 0.33 -18.14
CA SER A 25 32.19 1.39 -17.99
C SER A 25 31.74 2.84 -18.19
N SER A 26 30.99 3.39 -17.24
CA SER A 26 31.16 4.77 -16.76
C SER A 26 30.30 4.98 -15.50
N GLY A 27 30.94 5.33 -14.39
CA GLY A 27 30.35 5.82 -13.14
C GLY A 27 28.99 5.25 -12.72
N LEU A 28 28.99 4.29 -11.79
CA LEU A 28 27.80 3.80 -11.08
C LEU A 28 27.02 4.98 -10.44
N LYS A 29 26.04 5.52 -11.15
CA LYS A 29 24.90 6.19 -10.52
C LYS A 29 23.92 5.11 -10.15
N CYS A 30 23.87 4.78 -8.86
CA CYS A 30 22.80 3.96 -8.31
C CYS A 30 21.48 4.74 -8.47
N SER A 31 20.78 4.52 -9.59
CA SER A 31 19.44 5.05 -9.78
C SER A 31 18.51 4.26 -8.87
N GLN A 32 18.16 4.84 -7.73
CA GLN A 32 17.12 4.34 -6.85
C GLN A 32 15.88 3.99 -7.68
N SER A 33 15.32 2.80 -7.45
CA SER A 33 14.07 2.40 -8.11
C SER A 33 13.00 3.47 -7.84
N PRO A 34 12.01 3.69 -8.74
CA PRO A 34 10.94 4.65 -8.51
C PRO A 34 10.20 4.41 -7.18
N GLU A 35 10.23 3.17 -6.68
CA GLU A 35 9.63 2.70 -5.44
C GLU A 35 10.38 3.17 -4.19
N ASP A 36 11.65 3.56 -4.34
CA ASP A 36 12.48 4.09 -3.25
C ASP A 36 12.29 5.58 -3.01
N LYS A 37 11.65 6.29 -3.95
CA LYS A 37 11.43 7.73 -3.88
C LYS A 37 10.30 8.06 -2.92
N LEU A 38 10.46 9.20 -2.22
CA LEU A 38 9.39 9.71 -1.38
C LEU A 38 8.25 10.30 -2.23
N PRO A 39 6.98 10.19 -1.78
CA PRO A 39 5.84 10.75 -2.50
C PRO A 39 5.98 12.23 -2.81
N SER A 40 6.58 13.01 -1.92
CA SER A 40 6.84 14.44 -2.12
C SER A 40 7.95 14.75 -3.14
N GLN A 41 8.72 13.74 -3.56
CA GLN A 41 9.79 13.85 -4.57
C GLN A 41 9.36 13.36 -5.95
N VAL A 42 8.22 12.66 -6.05
CA VAL A 42 7.71 12.15 -7.32
C VAL A 42 6.70 13.12 -7.91
N SER A 43 7.06 13.74 -9.04
CA SER A 43 6.20 14.69 -9.76
C SER A 43 5.73 14.20 -11.12
N THR A 44 6.35 13.13 -11.64
CA THR A 44 6.13 12.60 -12.99
C THR A 44 4.98 11.60 -13.07
N GLN A 45 4.66 10.93 -11.97
CA GLN A 45 3.59 9.92 -11.91
C GLN A 45 2.61 10.27 -10.78
N PRO A 46 1.30 10.02 -10.95
CA PRO A 46 0.28 10.31 -9.93
C PRO A 46 0.30 9.38 -8.71
N TRP A 47 0.86 8.16 -8.87
CA TRP A 47 0.82 7.12 -7.85
C TRP A 47 2.14 6.37 -7.78
N ILE A 48 2.61 6.11 -6.56
CA ILE A 48 3.61 5.08 -6.26
C ILE A 48 2.86 3.85 -5.78
N ARG A 49 3.29 2.65 -6.18
CA ARG A 49 2.66 1.38 -5.80
C ARG A 49 3.70 0.43 -5.23
N LEU A 50 3.27 -0.37 -4.26
CA LEU A 50 4.05 -1.45 -3.69
C LEU A 50 3.18 -2.70 -3.57
N HIS A 51 3.81 -3.84 -3.77
CA HIS A 51 3.20 -5.15 -3.67
C HIS A 51 4.04 -5.99 -2.71
N SER A 52 3.37 -6.77 -1.85
CA SER A 52 4.09 -7.68 -0.97
C SER A 52 4.83 -8.72 -1.82
N PRO A 53 6.01 -9.21 -1.39
CA PRO A 53 6.74 -10.29 -2.06
C PRO A 53 5.85 -11.48 -2.42
N LYS A 54 5.02 -11.95 -1.49
CA LYS A 54 4.06 -13.04 -1.71
C LYS A 54 3.07 -12.76 -2.84
N LYS A 55 2.61 -11.50 -2.98
CA LYS A 55 1.74 -11.09 -4.09
C LYS A 55 2.47 -11.15 -5.43
N CYS A 56 3.72 -10.74 -5.49
CA CYS A 56 4.51 -10.81 -6.72
C CYS A 56 4.76 -12.26 -7.17
N GLU A 57 5.06 -13.15 -6.22
CA GLU A 57 5.20 -14.59 -6.49
C GLU A 57 3.89 -15.16 -7.05
N TYR A 58 2.77 -14.82 -6.41
CA TYR A 58 1.42 -15.20 -6.84
C TYR A 58 1.06 -14.69 -8.25
N LEU A 59 1.32 -13.42 -8.57
CA LEU A 59 1.04 -12.87 -9.91
C LEU A 59 1.96 -13.49 -10.99
N SER A 60 3.18 -13.84 -10.62
CA SER A 60 4.13 -14.47 -11.53
C SER A 60 3.77 -15.92 -11.85
N SER A 61 3.14 -16.66 -10.92
CA SER A 61 2.69 -18.03 -11.15
C SER A 61 1.47 -18.08 -12.07
N ILE A 62 0.53 -17.14 -11.96
CA ILE A 62 -0.62 -17.00 -12.88
C ILE A 62 -0.16 -16.75 -14.32
N SER A 63 0.84 -15.88 -14.51
CA SER A 63 1.32 -15.53 -15.84
C SER A 63 1.96 -16.73 -16.54
N ARG A 64 2.59 -17.64 -15.79
CA ARG A 64 3.20 -18.87 -16.32
C ARG A 64 2.16 -19.97 -16.58
N SER A 65 1.17 -20.14 -15.70
CA SER A 65 0.13 -21.16 -15.86
C SER A 65 -0.83 -20.85 -17.02
N ALA A 66 -1.01 -19.58 -17.38
CA ALA A 66 -1.76 -19.18 -18.58
C ALA A 66 -1.15 -19.70 -19.90
N SER A 67 0.10 -20.20 -19.89
CA SER A 67 0.81 -20.72 -21.07
C SER A 67 0.79 -22.24 -21.20
N THR A 68 0.28 -22.98 -20.20
CA THR A 68 0.19 -24.45 -20.24
C THR A 68 -1.19 -24.90 -19.80
N ARG A 69 -2.10 -25.13 -20.76
CA ARG A 69 -3.32 -25.89 -20.52
C ARG A 69 -2.96 -27.38 -20.42
N ASN A 70 -2.95 -27.92 -19.21
CA ASN A 70 -3.46 -29.27 -18.96
C ASN A 70 -3.89 -29.45 -17.50
N GLU A 71 -4.94 -30.24 -17.38
CA GLU A 71 -5.80 -30.68 -16.28
C GLU A 71 -5.30 -30.76 -14.81
N GLN A 72 -6.26 -30.44 -13.93
CA GLN A 72 -6.51 -31.00 -12.60
C GLN A 72 -5.49 -30.78 -11.47
N THR A 73 -5.65 -29.67 -10.74
CA THR A 73 -5.55 -29.67 -9.27
C THR A 73 -6.38 -28.51 -8.71
N LYS A 74 -7.40 -28.87 -7.91
CA LYS A 74 -8.18 -27.92 -7.10
C LYS A 74 -7.26 -27.32 -6.02
N ASN A 75 -6.75 -26.13 -6.28
CA ASN A 75 -6.40 -25.11 -5.28
C ASN A 75 -6.41 -23.78 -6.03
N ASN A 76 -7.62 -23.25 -6.27
CA ASN A 76 -7.77 -21.93 -6.86
C ASN A 76 -7.54 -20.87 -5.77
N ASP A 77 -6.27 -20.59 -5.49
CA ASP A 77 -5.83 -19.41 -4.72
C ASP A 77 -5.99 -18.11 -5.55
N SER A 78 -6.91 -18.10 -6.53
CA SER A 78 -7.24 -16.94 -7.35
C SER A 78 -7.83 -15.83 -6.51
N ILE A 79 -7.05 -14.74 -6.34
CA ILE A 79 -7.51 -13.52 -5.68
C ILE A 79 -8.74 -12.99 -6.41
N ASP A 80 -9.86 -13.01 -5.71
CA ASP A 80 -11.12 -12.46 -6.21
C ASP A 80 -11.04 -10.93 -6.17
N ILE A 81 -10.84 -10.32 -7.34
CA ILE A 81 -10.73 -8.86 -7.50
C ILE A 81 -11.99 -8.15 -6.97
N SER A 82 -13.16 -8.81 -7.01
CA SER A 82 -14.41 -8.23 -6.51
C SER A 82 -14.45 -8.11 -4.98
N LYS A 83 -13.62 -8.88 -4.27
CA LYS A 83 -13.52 -8.86 -2.81
C LYS A 83 -12.42 -7.96 -2.26
N ILE A 84 -11.60 -7.38 -3.11
CA ILE A 84 -10.54 -6.47 -2.67
C ILE A 84 -11.17 -5.22 -2.06
N GLY A 85 -10.59 -4.73 -0.97
CA GLY A 85 -10.88 -3.41 -0.44
C GLY A 85 -9.64 -2.71 0.10
N LYS A 86 -9.82 -1.53 0.66
CA LYS A 86 -8.71 -0.69 1.10
C LYS A 86 -9.04 0.21 2.29
N TRP A 87 -8.06 0.35 3.18
CA TRP A 87 -7.98 1.42 4.17
C TRP A 87 -7.48 2.70 3.51
N LEU A 88 -8.06 3.84 3.89
CA LEU A 88 -7.69 5.17 3.40
C LEU A 88 -7.06 5.99 4.52
N LEU A 89 -5.83 6.45 4.29
CA LEU A 89 -5.11 7.35 5.18
C LEU A 89 -4.92 8.69 4.48
N PHE A 90 -5.34 9.78 5.12
CA PHE A 90 -5.24 11.13 4.58
C PHE A 90 -4.25 11.96 5.40
N ASN A 91 -3.07 12.20 4.84
CA ASN A 91 -1.96 12.83 5.54
C ASN A 91 -1.67 14.23 5.00
N ASN A 92 -1.10 15.09 5.85
CA ASN A 92 -0.67 16.42 5.43
C ASN A 92 0.56 16.34 4.50
N ILE A 93 0.49 17.00 3.35
CA ILE A 93 1.58 17.04 2.34
C ILE A 93 2.35 18.37 2.30
N ARG A 94 2.02 19.33 3.17
CA ARG A 94 2.64 20.67 3.20
C ARG A 94 3.54 20.88 4.41
N LYS A 95 3.09 20.45 5.59
CA LYS A 95 3.88 20.60 6.83
C LYS A 95 5.07 19.64 6.75
N ARG A 96 6.28 20.18 6.88
CA ARG A 96 7.52 19.41 6.95
C ARG A 96 8.08 19.44 8.37
N ASN A 97 8.69 18.34 8.78
CA ASN A 97 9.47 18.25 10.00
C ASN A 97 10.88 18.84 9.79
N THR A 98 11.74 18.76 10.81
CA THR A 98 13.13 19.24 10.75
C THR A 98 14.01 18.47 9.74
N ALA A 99 13.66 17.22 9.43
CA ALA A 99 14.30 16.41 8.40
C ALA A 99 13.77 16.69 6.98
N GLY A 100 12.85 17.65 6.83
CA GLY A 100 12.25 18.01 5.54
C GLY A 100 11.18 17.03 5.05
N LEU A 101 10.79 16.03 5.84
CA LEU A 101 9.77 15.04 5.49
C LEU A 101 8.38 15.57 5.83
N THR A 102 7.41 15.29 4.96
CA THR A 102 6.00 15.54 5.27
C THR A 102 5.42 14.38 6.08
N GLN A 103 4.30 14.60 6.79
CA GLN A 103 3.55 13.52 7.43
C GLN A 103 3.20 12.41 6.43
N HIS A 104 2.91 12.79 5.18
CA HIS A 104 2.60 11.85 4.10
C HIS A 104 3.82 11.01 3.67
N ASP A 105 5.02 11.58 3.72
CA ASP A 105 6.26 10.84 3.44
C ASP A 105 6.58 9.85 4.57
N GLU A 106 6.48 10.29 5.84
CA GLU A 106 6.71 9.45 7.02
C GLU A 106 5.72 8.27 7.06
N ALA A 107 4.43 8.55 6.86
CA ALA A 107 3.40 7.51 6.78
C ALA A 107 3.64 6.54 5.62
N TRP A 108 4.13 7.03 4.48
CA TRP A 108 4.48 6.16 3.37
C TRP A 108 5.63 5.22 3.72
N GLN A 109 6.72 5.75 4.30
CA GLN A 109 7.87 4.93 4.73
C GLN A 109 7.44 3.78 5.65
N ALA A 110 6.64 4.07 6.68
CA ALA A 110 6.06 3.06 7.57
C ALA A 110 5.23 2.00 6.82
N VAL A 111 4.39 2.44 5.87
CA VAL A 111 3.58 1.53 5.04
C VAL A 111 4.47 0.65 4.14
N ARG A 112 5.62 1.15 3.66
CA ARG A 112 6.55 0.33 2.86
C ARG A 112 7.10 -0.85 3.66
N GLU A 113 7.40 -0.64 4.93
CA GLU A 113 7.90 -1.69 5.83
C GLU A 113 6.83 -2.76 6.03
N LEU A 114 5.57 -2.35 6.27
CA LEU A 114 4.45 -3.29 6.38
C LEU A 114 4.23 -4.13 5.11
N VAL A 115 4.41 -3.55 3.92
CA VAL A 115 4.31 -4.29 2.65
C VAL A 115 5.51 -5.24 2.47
N SER A 116 6.73 -4.77 2.79
CA SER A 116 7.95 -5.58 2.67
C SER A 116 7.96 -6.79 3.59
N ASN A 117 7.33 -6.66 4.77
CA ASN A 117 7.20 -7.71 5.77
C ASN A 117 5.95 -8.59 5.58
N ASP A 118 5.27 -8.51 4.43
CA ASP A 118 4.04 -9.26 4.12
C ASP A 118 2.88 -9.04 5.09
N VAL A 119 2.91 -7.98 5.90
CA VAL A 119 1.79 -7.60 6.77
C VAL A 119 0.65 -7.01 5.94
N LEU A 120 1.01 -6.23 4.92
CA LEU A 120 0.11 -5.62 3.94
C LEU A 120 0.22 -6.30 2.58
N PHE A 121 -0.94 -6.65 2.00
CA PHE A 121 -1.02 -7.26 0.67
C PHE A 121 -0.50 -6.35 -0.45
N SER A 122 -0.92 -5.08 -0.45
CA SER A 122 -0.34 -4.05 -1.33
C SER A 122 -0.73 -2.66 -0.86
N ALA A 123 -0.01 -1.64 -1.34
CA ALA A 123 -0.34 -0.25 -1.06
C ALA A 123 -0.12 0.64 -2.29
N LYS A 124 -0.83 1.77 -2.34
CA LYS A 124 -0.52 2.86 -3.27
C LYS A 124 -0.57 4.20 -2.56
N CYS A 125 0.25 5.12 -3.01
CA CYS A 125 0.41 6.44 -2.42
C CYS A 125 0.29 7.52 -3.47
N SER A 126 -0.53 8.54 -3.20
CA SER A 126 -0.62 9.71 -4.07
C SER A 126 0.66 10.55 -3.98
N THR A 127 1.07 11.12 -5.09
CA THR A 127 2.29 11.93 -5.18
C THR A 127 1.97 13.42 -5.35
N VAL A 128 3.02 14.26 -5.41
CA VAL A 128 2.91 15.69 -5.78
C VAL A 128 2.83 15.91 -7.30
N TRP A 129 2.16 15.00 -8.00
CA TRP A 129 2.05 15.02 -9.46
C TRP A 129 1.63 16.38 -10.00
N LYS A 130 2.34 16.85 -11.05
CA LYS A 130 2.17 18.16 -11.69
C LYS A 130 1.49 18.11 -13.06
N GLY A 131 0.78 17.01 -13.38
CA GLY A 131 0.06 16.86 -14.65
C GLY A 131 -1.12 17.83 -14.82
N PRO A 132 -1.85 17.78 -15.94
CA PRO A 132 -2.92 18.74 -16.28
C PRO A 132 -4.11 18.77 -15.31
N TYR A 133 -4.20 17.80 -14.41
CA TYR A 133 -5.21 17.72 -13.35
C TYR A 133 -4.62 17.99 -11.94
N ALA A 134 -3.32 18.28 -11.85
CA ALA A 134 -2.66 18.68 -10.63
C ALA A 134 -3.22 20.00 -10.09
N GLY A 135 -3.47 20.06 -8.79
CA GLY A 135 -3.98 21.29 -8.15
C GLY A 135 -5.50 21.51 -8.24
N LYS A 136 -6.25 20.66 -8.95
CA LYS A 136 -7.74 20.69 -8.89
C LYS A 136 -8.29 20.21 -7.54
N SER A 137 -7.44 19.58 -6.71
CA SER A 137 -7.80 19.22 -5.34
C SER A 137 -7.48 20.38 -4.41
N SER A 138 -8.52 21.02 -3.86
CA SER A 138 -8.39 22.03 -2.81
C SER A 138 -7.89 21.44 -1.48
N THR A 139 -7.92 20.11 -1.35
CA THR A 139 -7.50 19.42 -0.12
C THR A 139 -5.98 19.41 -0.03
N ARG A 140 -5.45 19.96 1.07
CA ARG A 140 -4.00 19.97 1.39
C ARG A 140 -3.53 18.60 1.92
N LYS A 141 -4.17 17.51 1.48
CA LYS A 141 -3.95 16.15 1.98
C LYS A 141 -3.57 15.21 0.83
N GLY A 142 -2.56 14.38 1.07
CA GLY A 142 -2.27 13.20 0.28
C GLY A 142 -3.10 12.02 0.78
N VAL A 143 -3.21 10.97 -0.04
CA VAL A 143 -3.89 9.73 0.31
C VAL A 143 -2.97 8.53 0.11
N ILE A 144 -2.92 7.66 1.13
CA ILE A 144 -2.34 6.32 1.04
C ILE A 144 -3.51 5.33 1.09
N CYS A 145 -3.54 4.39 0.15
CA CYS A 145 -4.48 3.28 0.17
C CYS A 145 -3.73 1.99 0.49
N CYS A 146 -4.13 1.31 1.56
CA CYS A 146 -3.59 0.02 1.97
C CYS A 146 -4.64 -1.06 1.71
N TYR A 147 -4.33 -2.05 0.88
CA TYR A 147 -5.29 -3.04 0.40
C TYR A 147 -5.28 -4.30 1.24
N THR A 148 -6.45 -4.92 1.37
CA THR A 148 -6.60 -6.31 1.83
C THR A 148 -7.22 -7.15 0.69
N PRO A 149 -6.93 -8.45 0.62
CA PRO A 149 -7.36 -9.30 -0.50
C PRO A 149 -8.86 -9.61 -0.45
N ASP A 150 -9.44 -9.68 0.75
CA ASP A 150 -10.86 -9.96 0.97
C ASP A 150 -11.40 -9.01 2.05
N TYR A 151 -12.46 -8.25 1.74
CA TYR A 151 -13.12 -7.37 2.71
C TYR A 151 -14.05 -8.12 3.66
N SER A 152 -14.44 -9.35 3.33
CA SER A 152 -15.32 -10.19 4.15
C SER A 152 -14.58 -10.89 5.28
N ASP A 153 -13.25 -11.04 5.16
CA ASP A 153 -12.37 -11.43 6.26
C ASP A 153 -12.15 -10.25 7.22
N LYS A 154 -13.09 -10.10 8.16
CA LYS A 154 -13.08 -9.00 9.12
C LYS A 154 -11.88 -9.05 10.06
N GLN A 155 -11.36 -10.25 10.36
CA GLN A 155 -10.18 -10.42 11.21
C GLN A 155 -8.94 -9.90 10.50
N ASP A 156 -8.73 -10.26 9.23
CA ASP A 156 -7.60 -9.72 8.44
C ASP A 156 -7.71 -8.21 8.25
N VAL A 157 -8.91 -7.72 7.94
CA VAL A 157 -9.17 -6.29 7.79
C VAL A 157 -8.81 -5.52 9.08
N LYS A 158 -9.17 -6.05 10.25
CA LYS A 158 -8.81 -5.46 11.55
C LYS A 158 -7.32 -5.57 11.84
N ARG A 159 -6.73 -6.76 11.67
CA ARG A 159 -5.29 -7.02 11.86
C ARG A 159 -4.44 -6.03 11.08
N VAL A 160 -4.83 -5.77 9.83
CA VAL A 160 -4.19 -4.77 8.97
C VAL A 160 -4.36 -3.36 9.53
N ALA A 161 -5.58 -2.99 9.97
CA ALA A 161 -5.84 -1.67 10.55
C ALA A 161 -5.01 -1.42 11.81
N ASP A 162 -4.94 -2.41 12.70
CA ASP A 162 -4.15 -2.35 13.94
C ASP A 162 -2.66 -2.18 13.61
N SER A 163 -2.14 -2.97 12.65
CA SER A 163 -0.75 -2.86 12.19
C SER A 163 -0.43 -1.48 11.63
N ILE A 164 -1.30 -0.95 10.76
CA ILE A 164 -1.15 0.41 10.20
C ILE A 164 -1.12 1.44 11.33
N ARG A 165 -2.07 1.39 12.26
CA ARG A 165 -2.16 2.39 13.34
C ARG A 165 -0.95 2.32 14.27
N ASN A 166 -0.48 1.12 14.58
CA ASN A 166 0.69 0.92 15.43
C ASN A 166 1.97 1.46 14.80
N THR A 167 2.18 1.27 13.49
CA THR A 167 3.41 1.72 12.81
C THR A 167 3.34 3.18 12.36
N VAL A 168 2.19 3.65 11.87
CA VAL A 168 2.03 5.02 11.34
C VAL A 168 1.70 6.03 12.44
N HIS A 169 1.22 5.57 13.59
CA HIS A 169 0.67 6.42 14.66
C HIS A 169 -0.42 7.38 14.14
N TYR A 170 -1.30 6.86 13.30
CA TYR A 170 -2.29 7.68 12.59
C TYR A 170 -3.29 8.32 13.57
N PRO A 171 -3.45 9.66 13.60
CA PRO A 171 -4.14 10.37 14.68
C PRO A 171 -5.66 10.50 14.48
N MET A 172 -6.21 9.93 13.41
CA MET A 172 -7.63 10.05 13.05
C MET A 172 -8.27 8.67 12.90
N ASP A 173 -9.59 8.64 12.76
CA ASP A 173 -10.30 7.44 12.33
C ASP A 173 -9.90 7.08 10.89
N MET A 174 -9.70 5.79 10.66
CA MET A 174 -9.46 5.23 9.32
C MET A 174 -10.76 4.67 8.79
N TYR A 175 -10.95 4.81 7.48
CA TYR A 175 -12.15 4.33 6.80
C TYR A 175 -11.76 3.32 5.72
N TYR A 176 -12.52 2.23 5.67
CA TYR A 176 -12.34 1.16 4.70
C TYR A 176 -13.42 1.23 3.62
N LYS A 177 -13.04 0.96 2.38
CA LYS A 177 -13.97 0.90 1.23
C LYS A 177 -13.62 -0.27 0.32
N ALA A 178 -14.62 -0.98 -0.18
CA ALA A 178 -14.42 -2.00 -1.20
C ALA A 178 -13.96 -1.39 -2.54
N ASP A 179 -13.13 -2.11 -3.29
CA ASP A 179 -12.62 -1.63 -4.57
C ASP A 179 -13.73 -1.55 -5.63
N VAL A 180 -14.73 -2.44 -5.56
CA VAL A 180 -15.91 -2.45 -6.44
C VAL A 180 -16.68 -1.12 -6.41
N ASP A 181 -16.79 -0.47 -5.24
CA ASP A 181 -17.43 0.84 -5.12
C ASP A 181 -16.57 1.96 -5.73
N THR A 182 -15.29 1.72 -5.99
CA THR A 182 -14.42 2.64 -6.75
C THR A 182 -14.74 2.55 -8.24
N TYR A 183 -14.97 1.35 -8.76
CA TYR A 183 -15.40 1.13 -10.16
C TYR A 183 -16.80 1.67 -10.45
N ALA A 184 -17.71 1.60 -9.46
CA ALA A 184 -19.05 2.18 -9.55
C ALA A 184 -19.09 3.73 -9.46
N GLY A 185 -17.93 4.41 -9.38
CA GLY A 185 -17.87 5.88 -9.37
C GLY A 185 -18.37 6.55 -8.08
N LYS A 186 -18.61 5.79 -7.00
CA LYS A 186 -19.16 6.35 -5.75
C LYS A 186 -18.09 7.11 -4.96
N TYR A 187 -18.10 8.42 -5.05
CA TYR A 187 -17.17 9.28 -4.31
C TYR A 187 -17.95 10.34 -3.52
N SER A 188 -17.43 10.71 -2.34
CA SER A 188 -18.03 11.77 -1.51
C SER A 188 -18.16 13.11 -2.23
N LYS A 189 -17.24 13.41 -3.15
CA LYS A 189 -17.32 14.60 -4.03
C LYS A 189 -18.53 14.61 -4.97
N PHE A 190 -19.21 13.47 -5.14
CA PHE A 190 -20.43 13.31 -5.93
C PHE A 190 -21.68 13.13 -5.05
N GLY A 191 -21.57 13.38 -3.74
CA GLY A 191 -22.69 13.29 -2.78
C GLY A 191 -22.77 11.96 -2.03
N ASP A 192 -21.94 10.97 -2.39
CA ASP A 192 -21.93 9.67 -1.71
C ASP A 192 -21.14 9.73 -0.40
N THR A 193 -21.81 10.05 0.71
CA THR A 193 -21.17 10.16 2.03
C THR A 193 -21.09 8.83 2.79
N ALA A 194 -21.77 7.79 2.30
CA ALA A 194 -21.93 6.51 2.98
C ALA A 194 -21.31 5.33 2.22
N VAL A 195 -20.09 5.51 1.72
CA VAL A 195 -19.40 4.50 0.89
C VAL A 195 -18.45 3.62 1.71
N SER A 196 -18.06 4.06 2.91
CA SER A 196 -17.13 3.29 3.74
C SER A 196 -17.85 2.18 4.49
N MET A 197 -17.38 0.94 4.35
CA MET A 197 -17.94 -0.24 5.00
C MET A 197 -17.48 -0.39 6.44
N TYR A 198 -16.18 -0.15 6.69
CA TYR A 198 -15.61 -0.23 8.03
C TYR A 198 -15.00 1.09 8.48
N LYS A 199 -14.96 1.27 9.80
CA LYS A 199 -14.28 2.38 10.48
C LYS A 199 -13.41 1.80 11.59
N HIS A 200 -12.14 2.20 11.62
CA HIS A 200 -11.20 1.83 12.69
C HIS A 200 -10.80 3.08 13.45
N THR A 201 -11.00 3.07 14.77
CA THR A 201 -10.87 4.24 15.63
C THR A 201 -9.51 4.31 16.33
N ILE A 202 -9.20 5.48 16.90
CA ILE A 202 -7.96 5.70 17.67
C ILE A 202 -7.83 4.74 18.87
N LYS A 203 -8.95 4.23 19.39
CA LYS A 203 -8.99 3.27 20.51
C LYS A 203 -8.86 1.81 20.06
N ASN A 204 -8.41 1.56 18.83
CA ASN A 204 -8.33 0.23 18.21
C ASN A 204 -9.68 -0.51 18.10
N ALA A 205 -10.81 0.20 18.24
CA ALA A 205 -12.13 -0.38 18.01
C ALA A 205 -12.49 -0.32 16.52
N MET A 206 -13.02 -1.44 16.00
CA MET A 206 -13.51 -1.57 14.63
C MET A 206 -15.04 -1.53 14.60
N TYR A 207 -15.59 -0.86 13.61
CA TYR A 207 -17.02 -0.74 13.39
C TYR A 207 -17.36 -1.10 11.94
N GLU A 208 -18.53 -1.68 11.75
CA GLU A 208 -19.14 -1.94 10.46
C GLU A 208 -20.35 -1.01 10.26
N ARG A 209 -20.51 -0.49 9.05
CA ARG A 209 -21.67 0.35 8.72
C ARG A 209 -22.93 -0.50 8.69
N ASP A 210 -23.99 -0.01 9.30
CA ASP A 210 -25.29 -0.69 9.26
C ASP A 210 -25.80 -0.73 7.80
N PRO A 211 -26.24 -1.90 7.30
CA PRO A 211 -26.68 -2.03 5.92
C PRO A 211 -28.00 -1.29 5.65
N THR A 212 -28.79 -1.06 6.70
CA THR A 212 -30.12 -0.42 6.65
C THR A 212 -30.03 1.07 6.92
N ASP A 213 -29.30 1.45 7.98
CA ASP A 213 -29.07 2.85 8.32
C ASP A 213 -27.63 3.28 8.01
N LYS A 214 -27.47 3.95 6.87
CA LYS A 214 -26.19 4.48 6.40
C LYS A 214 -25.48 5.40 7.38
N LYS A 215 -26.16 5.97 8.40
CA LYS A 215 -25.53 6.83 9.42
C LYS A 215 -25.06 6.04 10.66
N LYS A 216 -25.55 4.83 10.84
CA LYS A 216 -25.28 4.00 12.01
C LYS A 216 -24.03 3.14 11.82
N TRP A 217 -23.29 2.99 12.92
CA TRP A 217 -22.09 2.16 13.02
C TRP A 217 -22.28 1.13 14.12
N ASN A 218 -22.11 -0.15 13.79
CA ASN A 218 -22.20 -1.26 14.72
C ASN A 218 -20.79 -1.64 15.16
N LEU A 219 -20.56 -1.75 16.46
CA LEU A 219 -19.27 -2.21 17.00
C LEU A 219 -19.03 -3.65 16.54
N LEU A 220 -17.84 -3.90 16.02
CA LEU A 220 -17.43 -5.21 15.56
C LEU A 220 -16.46 -5.81 16.61
N ASP A 221 -16.88 -6.91 17.23
CA ASP A 221 -16.08 -7.64 18.22
C ASP A 221 -15.26 -8.73 17.50
N VAL A 222 -14.09 -8.34 16.99
CA VAL A 222 -13.11 -9.22 16.31
C VAL A 222 -11.69 -8.91 16.72
#